data_AF-A0AAD5KIY3-F1
#
_entry.id   AF-A0AAD5KIY3-F1
#
_cell.length_a   1.000
_cell.length_b   1.000
_cell.length_c   1.000
_cell.angle_alpha   90.00
_cell.angle_beta   90.00
_cell.angle_gamma   90.00
#
_symmetry.space_group_name_H-M   'P 1'
#
loop_
_entity.id
_entity.type
_entity.pdbx_description
1 polymer ?
#
loop_
_entity_poly.entity_id
_entity_poly.type
_entity_poly.pdbx_seq_one_letter_code
_entity_poly.pdbx_strand_id
1 'polypeptide(L)'
;MGSLSRPFHSVGLGDEEIFCLSFSPYEWSKNFLAIGTGNKVVIANVQYENDEIQFNVIREFHHLCPVVTLSWSSLSSSDTVPKVCKFATAGIDGKIRIYSSDLAQSENILELSGHTDNVNSIAFQPDIDDKFLISTSDDFTCKIWSVENGDLLKTIPLQSPGMAVRFNPSEPSKFFVIEKSGMTTLFSTGNFSPVTSLSNNFTCQDPALDADWSSCNPTYIATALGGRIQHWNLNSLSLPENTTTVSCEMVRKVRFHPTYENLMAVLSSPGPVVTVLRSMGPVMVTDSLMAANDLSWHFSLPLLAVANDRSVRFWKLLLK
;
A
#
# COMPACT_ATOMS: atom_id res chain seq x y z
N MET A 1 -23.87 -14.03 -12.12
CA MET A 1 -23.48 -12.79 -12.84
C MET A 1 -21.98 -12.60 -12.64
N GLY A 2 -21.20 -12.84 -13.69
CA GLY A 2 -19.79 -12.43 -13.84
C GLY A 2 -18.77 -12.85 -12.77
N SER A 3 -18.67 -14.13 -12.39
CA SER A 3 -17.51 -14.59 -11.60
C SER A 3 -16.29 -14.70 -12.51
N LEU A 4 -15.31 -13.81 -12.36
CA LEU A 4 -13.98 -14.01 -12.93
C LEU A 4 -13.17 -14.83 -11.92
N SER A 5 -13.21 -16.15 -12.09
CA SER A 5 -12.67 -17.10 -11.12
C SER A 5 -11.18 -17.37 -11.28
N ARG A 6 -10.50 -16.75 -12.25
CA ARG A 6 -9.08 -16.96 -12.51
C ARG A 6 -8.40 -15.68 -13.02
N PRO A 7 -7.10 -15.51 -12.72
CA PRO A 7 -6.30 -14.45 -13.33
C PRO A 7 -6.29 -14.63 -14.84
N PHE A 8 -6.44 -13.54 -15.59
CA PHE A 8 -6.47 -13.59 -17.05
C PHE A 8 -5.08 -13.45 -17.68
N HIS A 9 -4.10 -12.96 -16.90
CA HIS A 9 -2.71 -12.85 -17.33
C HIS A 9 -1.76 -13.08 -16.14
N SER A 10 -0.57 -13.61 -16.41
CA SER A 10 0.45 -13.91 -15.41
C SER A 10 1.83 -13.67 -16.01
N VAL A 11 2.67 -12.94 -15.29
CA VAL A 11 4.05 -12.63 -15.68
C VAL A 11 4.99 -13.18 -14.62
N GLY A 12 5.94 -14.02 -15.01
CA GLY A 12 7.02 -14.48 -14.13
C GLY A 12 8.21 -13.53 -14.18
N LEU A 13 8.86 -13.28 -13.04
CA LEU A 13 10.07 -12.46 -12.95
C LEU A 13 11.37 -13.30 -12.81
N GLY A 14 11.35 -14.52 -13.36
CA GLY A 14 12.44 -15.48 -13.21
C GLY A 14 12.32 -16.29 -11.93
N ASP A 15 13.45 -16.53 -11.27
CA ASP A 15 13.53 -17.40 -10.09
C ASP A 15 13.39 -16.66 -8.74
N GLU A 16 13.27 -15.33 -8.78
CA GLU A 16 13.19 -14.48 -7.58
C GLU A 16 11.77 -14.46 -6.98
N GLU A 17 11.69 -14.56 -5.66
CA GLU A 17 10.44 -14.40 -4.91
C GLU A 17 10.04 -12.92 -4.84
N ILE A 18 8.74 -12.66 -5.02
CA ILE A 18 8.12 -11.34 -4.97
C ILE A 18 7.49 -11.13 -3.60
N PHE A 19 8.00 -10.15 -2.85
CA PHE A 19 7.55 -9.87 -1.49
C PHE A 19 6.47 -8.79 -1.45
N CYS A 20 6.56 -7.78 -2.31
CA CYS A 20 5.60 -6.69 -2.36
C CYS A 20 5.47 -6.12 -3.77
N LEU A 21 4.33 -5.48 -4.06
CA LEU A 21 4.15 -4.73 -5.30
C LEU A 21 3.28 -3.50 -5.08
N SER A 22 3.45 -2.48 -5.93
CA SER A 22 2.56 -1.33 -5.95
C SER A 22 2.52 -0.70 -7.33
N PHE A 23 1.33 -0.56 -7.90
CA PHE A 23 1.10 0.43 -8.94
C PHE A 23 1.33 1.83 -8.41
N SER A 24 1.74 2.75 -9.28
CA SER A 24 1.76 4.16 -8.95
C SER A 24 0.32 4.66 -8.73
N PRO A 25 0.03 5.31 -7.60
CA PRO A 25 -1.27 5.91 -7.34
C PRO A 25 -1.42 7.30 -8.00
N TYR A 26 -0.51 7.71 -8.89
CA TYR A 26 -0.52 9.03 -9.50
C TYR A 26 -0.77 8.96 -11.01
N GLU A 27 -1.50 9.95 -11.53
CA GLU A 27 -1.91 9.98 -12.95
C GLU A 27 -0.71 9.99 -13.91
N TRP A 28 0.32 10.77 -13.61
CA TRP A 28 1.50 10.94 -14.47
C TRP A 28 2.44 9.73 -14.50
N SER A 29 2.24 8.75 -13.62
CA SER A 29 3.00 7.50 -13.60
C SER A 29 2.09 6.28 -13.49
N LYS A 30 0.80 6.41 -13.85
CA LYS A 30 -0.26 5.42 -13.65
C LYS A 30 0.04 4.00 -14.13
N ASN A 31 0.88 3.87 -15.15
CA ASN A 31 1.25 2.58 -15.75
C ASN A 31 2.51 1.98 -15.10
N PHE A 32 3.18 2.68 -14.19
CA PHE A 32 4.32 2.15 -13.46
C PHE A 32 3.87 1.18 -12.38
N LEU A 33 4.50 0.01 -12.36
CA LEU A 33 4.36 -1.01 -11.34
C LEU A 33 5.74 -1.26 -10.74
N ALA A 34 5.87 -1.06 -9.43
CA ALA A 34 7.06 -1.39 -8.67
C ALA A 34 6.87 -2.77 -8.04
N ILE A 35 7.90 -3.61 -8.12
CA ILE A 35 7.88 -4.99 -7.64
C ILE A 35 9.13 -5.21 -6.81
N GLY A 36 8.94 -5.43 -5.51
CA GLY A 36 10.01 -5.71 -4.55
C GLY A 36 10.29 -7.20 -4.47
N THR A 37 11.54 -7.57 -4.65
CA THR A 37 12.02 -8.97 -4.63
C THR A 37 13.02 -9.19 -3.49
N GLY A 38 13.68 -10.35 -3.46
CA GLY A 38 14.68 -10.70 -2.44
C GLY A 38 15.93 -9.83 -2.42
N ASN A 39 16.27 -9.15 -3.53
CA ASN A 39 17.51 -8.34 -3.62
C ASN A 39 17.40 -7.10 -4.50
N LYS A 40 16.28 -6.88 -5.19
CA LYS A 40 16.07 -5.76 -6.11
C LYS A 40 14.63 -5.27 -6.12
N VAL A 41 14.44 -4.08 -6.67
CA VAL A 41 13.15 -3.52 -7.04
C VAL A 41 13.07 -3.43 -8.55
N VAL A 42 12.07 -4.04 -9.15
CA VAL A 42 11.81 -3.96 -10.59
C VAL A 42 10.74 -2.92 -10.85
N ILE A 43 11.03 -1.95 -11.71
CA ILE A 43 10.04 -0.99 -12.21
C ILE A 43 9.64 -1.42 -13.62
N ALA A 44 8.36 -1.72 -13.79
CA ALA A 44 7.76 -2.11 -15.07
C ALA A 44 6.71 -1.10 -15.52
N ASN A 45 6.55 -0.98 -16.84
CA ASN A 45 5.43 -0.30 -17.48
C ASN A 45 4.39 -1.36 -17.87
N VAL A 46 3.17 -1.21 -17.34
CA VAL A 46 2.06 -2.11 -17.58
C VAL A 46 1.01 -1.35 -18.38
N GLN A 47 0.84 -1.73 -19.64
CA GLN A 47 -0.21 -1.22 -20.52
C GLN A 47 -1.25 -2.30 -20.74
N TYR A 48 -2.47 -1.85 -21.00
CA TYR A 48 -3.60 -2.73 -21.25
C TYR A 48 -4.38 -2.22 -22.44
N GLU A 49 -4.31 -2.96 -23.54
CA GLU A 49 -4.93 -2.64 -24.82
C GLU A 49 -5.46 -3.93 -25.45
N ASN A 50 -6.63 -3.87 -26.11
CA ASN A 50 -7.22 -5.01 -26.83
C ASN A 50 -7.35 -6.30 -26.01
N ASP A 51 -7.74 -6.19 -24.73
CA ASP A 51 -7.86 -7.31 -23.78
C ASP A 51 -6.53 -8.01 -23.41
N GLU A 52 -5.39 -7.45 -23.78
CA GLU A 52 -4.07 -7.99 -23.47
C GLU A 52 -3.26 -7.03 -22.57
N ILE A 53 -2.44 -7.61 -21.68
CA ILE A 53 -1.48 -6.86 -20.89
C ILE A 53 -0.13 -6.87 -21.59
N GLN A 54 0.41 -5.68 -21.83
CA GLN A 54 1.79 -5.48 -22.22
C GLN A 54 2.60 -5.14 -20.98
N PHE A 55 3.46 -6.07 -20.56
CA PHE A 55 4.34 -5.91 -19.41
C PHE A 55 5.78 -5.71 -19.87
N ASN A 56 6.32 -4.52 -19.62
CA ASN A 56 7.68 -4.16 -20.05
C ASN A 56 8.51 -3.74 -18.83
N VAL A 57 9.55 -4.51 -18.48
CA VAL A 57 10.51 -4.10 -17.46
C VAL A 57 11.29 -2.89 -17.97
N ILE A 58 11.23 -1.78 -17.23
CA ILE A 58 11.92 -0.54 -17.59
C ILE A 58 13.33 -0.54 -17.00
N ARG A 59 13.44 -0.80 -15.69
CA ARG A 59 14.70 -0.76 -14.95
C ARG A 59 14.62 -1.60 -13.68
N GLU A 60 15.77 -2.09 -13.24
CA GLU A 60 15.95 -2.78 -11.96
C GLU A 60 16.85 -1.94 -11.05
N PHE A 61 16.53 -1.91 -9.76
CA PHE A 61 17.23 -1.16 -8.72
C PHE A 61 17.73 -2.11 -7.64
N HIS A 62 19.00 -2.02 -7.28
CA HIS A 62 19.61 -2.95 -6.33
C HIS A 62 19.20 -2.58 -4.90
N HIS A 63 18.66 -3.53 -4.14
CA HIS A 63 18.19 -3.34 -2.76
C HIS A 63 19.01 -4.14 -1.72
N LEU A 64 19.74 -5.18 -2.16
CA LEU A 64 20.63 -6.05 -1.36
C LEU A 64 19.97 -6.92 -0.28
N CYS A 65 18.68 -6.69 0.01
CA CYS A 65 17.88 -7.49 0.94
C CYS A 65 16.41 -7.54 0.50
N PRO A 66 15.60 -8.48 1.04
CA PRO A 66 14.18 -8.56 0.73
C PRO A 66 13.45 -7.25 1.01
N VAL A 67 12.70 -6.80 0.00
CA VAL A 67 11.88 -5.58 0.10
C VAL A 67 10.55 -5.93 0.77
N VAL A 68 10.25 -5.28 1.89
CA VAL A 68 9.05 -5.58 2.69
C VAL A 68 7.86 -4.72 2.26
N THR A 69 8.10 -3.45 1.95
CA THR A 69 7.05 -2.49 1.59
C THR A 69 7.61 -1.39 0.69
N LEU A 70 6.73 -0.76 -0.10
CA LEU A 70 7.08 0.31 -1.03
C LEU A 70 6.06 1.45 -1.00
N SER A 71 6.51 2.64 -1.37
CA SER A 71 5.66 3.82 -1.58
C SER A 71 6.18 4.66 -2.73
N TRP A 72 5.26 5.18 -3.54
CA TRP A 72 5.57 6.05 -4.67
C TRP A 72 5.57 7.52 -4.25
N SER A 73 6.53 8.27 -4.78
CA SER A 73 6.53 9.73 -4.72
C SER A 73 5.59 10.30 -5.79
N SER A 74 4.85 11.36 -5.45
CA SER A 74 3.94 12.08 -6.35
C SER A 74 4.66 12.75 -7.52
N LEU A 75 5.98 12.97 -7.36
CA LEU A 75 6.88 13.52 -8.37
C LEU A 75 7.22 12.52 -9.48
N SER A 76 6.84 11.25 -9.35
CA SER A 76 7.07 10.24 -10.38
C SER A 76 6.23 10.51 -11.62
N SER A 77 6.88 10.64 -12.77
CA SER A 77 6.25 10.93 -14.05
C SER A 77 6.94 10.18 -15.20
N SER A 78 6.12 9.54 -16.05
CA SER A 78 6.55 8.93 -17.32
C SER A 78 6.61 9.92 -18.48
N ASP A 79 5.99 11.09 -18.32
CA ASP A 79 5.67 12.02 -19.42
C ASP A 79 6.70 13.14 -19.56
N THR A 80 7.55 13.31 -18.55
CA THR A 80 8.64 14.28 -18.54
C THR A 80 9.88 13.73 -19.27
N VAL A 81 10.70 14.64 -19.80
CA VAL A 81 12.02 14.30 -20.38
C VAL A 81 13.08 15.16 -19.68
N PRO A 82 14.00 14.55 -18.89
CA PRO A 82 14.07 13.12 -18.56
C PRO A 82 12.86 12.66 -17.73
N LYS A 83 12.55 11.35 -17.79
CA LYS A 83 11.53 10.75 -16.92
C LYS A 83 11.93 10.95 -15.48
N VAL A 84 10.97 10.93 -14.56
CA VAL A 84 11.26 10.98 -13.12
C VAL A 84 10.65 9.75 -12.47
N CYS A 85 11.47 8.93 -11.84
CA CYS A 85 11.03 7.80 -11.03
C CYS A 85 11.57 7.99 -9.62
N LYS A 86 10.68 8.23 -8.69
CA LYS A 86 11.00 8.39 -7.27
C LYS A 86 10.09 7.52 -6.42
N PHE A 87 10.69 6.68 -5.61
CA PHE A 87 9.97 5.76 -4.74
C PHE A 87 10.82 5.43 -3.52
N ALA A 88 10.17 4.89 -2.51
CA ALA A 88 10.80 4.48 -1.27
C ALA A 88 10.49 3.02 -1.03
N THR A 89 11.42 2.34 -0.39
CA THR A 89 11.28 0.96 0.04
C THR A 89 11.76 0.81 1.47
N ALA A 90 11.23 -0.18 2.18
CA ALA A 90 11.83 -0.64 3.41
C ALA A 90 12.27 -2.10 3.27
N GLY A 91 13.47 -2.39 3.77
CA GLY A 91 14.04 -3.72 3.78
C GLY A 91 13.82 -4.48 5.08
N ILE A 92 14.06 -5.78 5.04
CA ILE A 92 14.14 -6.61 6.25
C ILE A 92 15.31 -6.22 7.16
N ASP A 93 16.24 -5.40 6.67
CA ASP A 93 17.35 -4.82 7.45
C ASP A 93 16.92 -3.61 8.30
N GLY A 94 15.62 -3.27 8.33
CA GLY A 94 15.07 -2.15 9.08
C GLY A 94 15.38 -0.78 8.48
N LYS A 95 16.04 -0.73 7.32
CA LYS A 95 16.41 0.51 6.64
C LYS A 95 15.38 0.88 5.58
N ILE A 96 15.18 2.19 5.43
CA ILE A 96 14.35 2.73 4.36
C ILE A 96 15.29 3.33 3.31
N ARG A 97 14.99 3.12 2.04
CA ARG A 97 15.77 3.64 0.91
C ARG A 97 14.86 4.42 -0.01
N ILE A 98 15.22 5.66 -0.31
CA ILE A 98 14.57 6.49 -1.31
C ILE A 98 15.41 6.45 -2.58
N TYR A 99 14.82 5.95 -3.66
CA TYR A 99 15.42 5.93 -4.99
C TYR A 99 14.91 7.13 -5.78
N SER A 100 15.80 7.80 -6.50
CA SER A 100 15.48 8.85 -7.48
C SER A 100 16.26 8.58 -8.75
N SER A 101 15.56 8.48 -9.88
CA SER A 101 16.15 8.04 -11.14
C SER A 101 15.46 8.64 -12.35
N ASP A 102 16.24 8.84 -13.43
CA ASP A 102 15.72 9.17 -14.75
C ASP A 102 15.23 7.96 -15.57
N LEU A 103 15.23 6.77 -14.97
CA LEU A 103 14.99 5.48 -15.63
C LEU A 103 15.96 5.16 -16.79
N ALA A 104 17.07 5.89 -16.89
CA ALA A 104 18.14 5.69 -17.86
C ALA A 104 19.45 5.36 -17.13
N GLN A 105 20.29 6.35 -16.85
CA GLN A 105 21.59 6.15 -16.20
C GLN A 105 21.63 6.69 -14.78
N SER A 106 20.97 7.83 -14.51
CA SER A 106 21.04 8.42 -13.18
C SER A 106 20.22 7.63 -12.18
N GLU A 107 20.81 7.43 -11.01
CA GLU A 107 20.22 6.78 -9.87
C GLU A 107 20.90 7.32 -8.62
N ASN A 108 20.09 7.87 -7.73
CA ASN A 108 20.51 8.29 -6.41
C ASN A 108 19.72 7.50 -5.38
N ILE A 109 20.43 7.04 -4.35
CA ILE A 109 19.86 6.30 -3.24
C ILE A 109 20.15 7.09 -1.97
N LEU A 110 19.09 7.46 -1.26
CA LEU A 110 19.15 8.06 0.06
C LEU A 110 18.71 7.02 1.08
N GLU A 111 19.60 6.67 2.01
CA GLU A 111 19.34 5.69 3.06
C GLU A 111 18.90 6.38 4.36
N LEU A 112 17.76 5.95 4.90
CA LEU A 112 17.22 6.39 6.17
C LEU A 112 17.40 5.25 7.19
N SER A 113 18.25 5.49 8.17
CA SER A 113 18.56 4.54 9.25
C SER A 113 18.07 5.09 10.58
N GLY A 114 17.40 4.26 11.38
CA GLY A 114 16.99 4.64 12.74
C GLY A 114 15.84 3.84 13.32
N HIS A 115 15.13 3.03 12.53
CA HIS A 115 14.28 1.97 13.07
C HIS A 115 15.15 0.83 13.63
N THR A 116 14.67 0.21 14.71
CA THR A 116 15.40 -0.87 15.40
C THR A 116 14.76 -2.24 15.25
N ASP A 117 13.63 -2.30 14.54
CA ASP A 117 12.89 -3.51 14.21
C ASP A 117 12.25 -3.34 12.81
N ASN A 118 11.48 -4.33 12.36
CA ASN A 118 10.84 -4.36 11.04
C ASN A 118 10.03 -3.09 10.77
N VAL A 119 10.21 -2.52 9.59
CA VAL A 119 9.39 -1.41 9.10
C VAL A 119 8.18 -1.99 8.36
N ASN A 120 6.99 -1.84 8.94
CA ASN A 120 5.76 -2.43 8.43
C ASN A 120 5.14 -1.62 7.29
N SER A 121 5.31 -0.30 7.33
CA SER A 121 4.68 0.59 6.35
C SER A 121 5.45 1.90 6.20
N ILE A 122 5.46 2.42 4.98
CA ILE A 122 6.04 3.71 4.62
C ILE A 122 5.06 4.46 3.73
N ALA A 123 5.07 5.79 3.78
CA ALA A 123 4.26 6.63 2.92
C ALA A 123 4.97 7.97 2.63
N PHE A 124 5.08 8.33 1.36
CA PHE A 124 5.34 9.72 0.98
C PHE A 124 4.11 10.57 1.26
N GLN A 125 4.34 11.80 1.73
CA GLN A 125 3.32 12.83 1.70
C GLN A 125 3.05 13.19 0.23
N PRO A 126 1.83 13.03 -0.30
CA PRO A 126 1.50 13.38 -1.68
C PRO A 126 1.22 14.88 -1.78
N ASP A 127 2.26 15.70 -1.78
CA ASP A 127 2.18 17.16 -1.87
C ASP A 127 3.18 17.66 -2.92
N ILE A 128 3.17 18.96 -3.26
CA ILE A 128 3.93 19.51 -4.39
C ILE A 128 5.43 19.18 -4.37
N ASP A 129 6.02 18.95 -3.19
CA ASP A 129 7.45 18.67 -3.01
C ASP A 129 7.74 17.30 -2.33
N ASP A 130 6.72 16.52 -1.96
CA ASP A 130 6.87 15.31 -1.13
C ASP A 130 7.83 15.47 0.06
N LYS A 131 7.63 16.52 0.87
CA LYS A 131 8.61 16.94 1.89
C LYS A 131 8.91 15.87 2.93
N PHE A 132 7.91 15.09 3.28
CA PHE A 132 8.00 14.11 4.35
C PHE A 132 7.78 12.69 3.83
N LEU A 133 8.56 11.77 4.38
CA LEU A 133 8.26 10.35 4.37
C LEU A 133 7.96 9.91 5.80
N ILE A 134 6.88 9.17 5.99
CA ILE A 134 6.48 8.65 7.29
C ILE A 134 6.61 7.14 7.28
N SER A 135 7.13 6.56 8.36
CA SER A 135 7.28 5.12 8.52
C SER A 135 6.78 4.65 9.87
N THR A 136 6.27 3.41 9.92
CA THR A 136 5.79 2.74 11.13
C THR A 136 6.46 1.38 11.28
N SER A 137 6.78 0.98 12.51
CA SER A 137 7.60 -0.21 12.76
C SER A 137 7.13 -1.01 13.99
N ASP A 138 7.60 -2.26 14.03
CA ASP A 138 7.54 -3.14 15.20
C ASP A 138 8.36 -2.61 16.39
N ASP A 139 9.21 -1.61 16.20
CA ASP A 139 9.94 -0.93 17.27
C ASP A 139 9.09 0.04 18.11
N PHE A 140 7.77 -0.02 17.96
CA PHE A 140 6.79 0.82 18.67
C PHE A 140 6.95 2.32 18.35
N THR A 141 7.47 2.66 17.16
CA THR A 141 7.58 4.06 16.74
C THR A 141 6.99 4.32 15.36
N CYS A 142 6.49 5.55 15.21
CA CYS A 142 6.28 6.20 13.93
C CYS A 142 7.39 7.26 13.75
N LYS A 143 8.08 7.25 12.61
CA LYS A 143 9.17 8.19 12.31
C LYS A 143 8.83 9.04 11.11
N ILE A 144 9.22 10.32 11.20
CA ILE A 144 9.02 11.31 10.15
C ILE A 144 10.41 11.71 9.65
N TRP A 145 10.59 11.59 8.35
CA TRP A 145 11.87 11.80 7.68
C TRP A 145 11.76 12.95 6.67
N SER A 146 12.81 13.73 6.57
CA SER A 146 13.00 14.68 5.48
C SER A 146 13.38 13.92 4.22
N VAL A 147 12.61 14.13 3.14
CA VAL A 147 12.89 13.48 1.84
C VAL A 147 14.05 14.15 1.11
N GLU A 148 14.39 15.40 1.46
CA GLU A 148 15.46 16.16 0.82
C GLU A 148 16.86 15.65 1.22
N ASN A 149 17.08 15.43 2.51
CA ASN A 149 18.40 15.12 3.06
C ASN A 149 18.45 13.83 3.90
N GLY A 150 17.29 13.22 4.17
CA GLY A 150 17.19 11.95 4.90
C GLY A 150 17.19 12.10 6.42
N ASP A 151 17.14 13.32 6.93
CA ASP A 151 17.16 13.56 8.36
C ASP A 151 15.91 13.02 9.04
N LEU A 152 16.11 12.41 10.22
CA LEU A 152 15.02 12.05 11.13
C LEU A 152 14.50 13.33 11.81
N LEU A 153 13.33 13.81 11.39
CA LEU A 153 12.73 15.05 11.89
C LEU A 153 12.00 14.84 13.21
N LYS A 154 11.30 13.71 13.37
CA LYS A 154 10.53 13.40 14.57
C LYS A 154 10.36 11.90 14.76
N THR A 155 10.40 11.47 16.01
CA THR A 155 9.98 10.12 16.43
C THR A 155 8.74 10.27 17.32
N ILE A 156 7.68 9.55 16.99
CA ILE A 156 6.43 9.47 17.74
C ILE A 156 6.37 8.08 18.38
N PRO A 157 6.36 7.99 19.73
CA PRO A 157 6.16 6.71 20.40
C PRO A 157 4.71 6.24 20.23
N LEU A 158 4.54 4.96 19.96
CA LEU A 158 3.27 4.25 19.84
C LEU A 158 3.05 3.36 21.05
N GLN A 159 1.80 2.96 21.32
CA GLN A 159 1.48 2.05 22.43
C GLN A 159 1.61 0.57 22.03
N SER A 160 1.63 0.30 20.74
CA SER A 160 1.72 -1.01 20.11
C SER A 160 2.45 -0.87 18.76
N PRO A 161 2.97 -1.96 18.17
CA PRO A 161 3.62 -1.91 16.85
C PRO A 161 2.81 -1.14 15.81
N GLY A 162 3.46 -0.25 15.07
CA GLY A 162 2.81 0.52 14.02
C GLY A 162 2.69 -0.31 12.74
N MET A 163 1.47 -0.57 12.29
CA MET A 163 1.18 -1.55 11.22
C MET A 163 0.96 -0.90 9.86
N ALA A 164 0.27 0.24 9.79
CA ALA A 164 0.14 0.98 8.54
C ALA A 164 0.12 2.50 8.74
N VAL A 165 0.64 3.21 7.74
CA VAL A 165 0.55 4.67 7.62
C VAL A 165 0.11 5.04 6.21
N ARG A 166 -0.90 5.92 6.10
CA ARG A 166 -1.38 6.44 4.81
C ARG A 166 -1.80 7.89 4.94
N PHE A 167 -1.39 8.69 3.98
CA PHE A 167 -1.89 10.05 3.81
C PHE A 167 -3.32 10.04 3.30
N ASN A 168 -4.09 11.04 3.72
CA ASN A 168 -5.43 11.26 3.21
C ASN A 168 -5.32 11.68 1.73
N PRO A 169 -6.05 11.02 0.81
CA PRO A 169 -5.93 11.25 -0.62
C PRO A 169 -6.42 12.64 -1.07
N SER A 170 -7.29 13.29 -0.29
CA SER A 170 -7.80 14.64 -0.61
C SER A 170 -7.14 15.73 0.23
N GLU A 171 -6.61 15.38 1.41
CA GLU A 171 -5.96 16.33 2.32
C GLU A 171 -4.56 15.85 2.71
N PRO A 172 -3.52 16.11 1.89
CA PRO A 172 -2.14 15.64 2.14
C PRO A 172 -1.52 16.13 3.46
N SER A 173 -2.15 17.11 4.13
CA SER A 173 -1.76 17.56 5.47
C SER A 173 -2.21 16.62 6.60
N LYS A 174 -2.98 15.57 6.29
CA LYS A 174 -3.47 14.57 7.25
C LYS A 174 -3.02 13.18 6.85
N PHE A 175 -2.72 12.37 7.85
CA PHE A 175 -2.43 10.95 7.69
C PHE A 175 -2.96 10.18 8.89
N PHE A 176 -3.21 8.88 8.74
CA PHE A 176 -3.41 8.01 9.88
C PHE A 176 -2.17 7.18 10.15
N VAL A 177 -2.02 6.75 11.40
CA VAL A 177 -1.23 5.60 11.80
C VAL A 177 -2.17 4.61 12.45
N ILE A 178 -2.09 3.35 12.05
CA ILE A 178 -2.76 2.25 12.75
C ILE A 178 -1.74 1.41 13.49
N GLU A 179 -2.02 1.17 14.77
CA GLU A 179 -1.26 0.29 15.62
C GLU A 179 -1.87 -1.11 15.64
N LYS A 180 -1.06 -2.14 15.94
CA LYS A 180 -1.48 -3.55 15.99
C LYS A 180 -2.60 -3.81 17.00
N SER A 181 -2.72 -2.97 18.02
CA SER A 181 -3.83 -2.95 18.98
C SER A 181 -5.20 -2.62 18.36
N GLY A 182 -5.23 -2.13 17.11
CA GLY A 182 -6.43 -1.62 16.44
C GLY A 182 -6.66 -0.12 16.65
N MET A 183 -5.82 0.55 17.43
CA MET A 183 -5.88 2.01 17.58
C MET A 183 -5.44 2.67 16.28
N THR A 184 -6.33 3.47 15.69
CA THR A 184 -6.05 4.27 14.49
C THR A 184 -6.03 5.75 14.88
N THR A 185 -4.86 6.37 14.89
CA THR A 185 -4.69 7.78 15.25
C THR A 185 -4.48 8.61 14.00
N LEU A 186 -5.26 9.68 13.85
CA LEU A 186 -5.06 10.69 12.82
C LEU A 186 -4.09 11.75 13.30
N PHE A 187 -3.20 12.18 12.42
CA PHE A 187 -2.21 13.20 12.66
C PHE A 187 -2.28 14.29 11.60
N SER A 188 -1.80 15.48 11.95
CA SER A 188 -1.58 16.58 11.00
C SER A 188 -0.09 16.79 10.76
N THR A 189 0.32 17.06 9.53
CA THR A 189 1.72 17.32 9.15
C THR A 189 2.26 18.65 9.67
N GLY A 190 1.40 19.59 10.10
CA GLY A 190 1.84 20.92 10.55
C GLY A 190 2.75 20.87 11.78
N ASN A 191 2.46 19.97 12.73
CA ASN A 191 3.24 19.75 13.96
C ASN A 191 3.38 18.26 14.32
N PHE A 192 2.82 17.36 13.52
CA PHE A 192 2.72 15.92 13.78
C PHE A 192 2.08 15.65 15.15
N SER A 193 1.03 16.39 15.50
CA SER A 193 0.20 16.13 16.68
C SER A 193 -0.99 15.25 16.32
N PRO A 194 -1.45 14.40 17.24
CA PRO A 194 -2.68 13.65 17.05
C PRO A 194 -3.87 14.62 16.98
N VAL A 195 -4.75 14.41 16.00
CA VAL A 195 -5.99 15.16 15.79
C VAL A 195 -7.15 14.42 16.46
N THR A 196 -7.27 13.12 16.20
CA THR A 196 -8.26 12.24 16.81
C THR A 196 -7.73 10.82 16.84
N SER A 197 -8.27 9.99 17.72
CA SER A 197 -8.00 8.56 17.74
C SER A 197 -9.30 7.79 17.63
N LEU A 198 -9.31 6.82 16.73
CA LEU A 198 -10.37 5.86 16.52
C LEU A 198 -9.90 4.57 17.18
N SER A 199 -10.67 4.09 18.15
CA SER A 199 -10.31 2.87 18.87
C SER A 199 -11.57 2.04 19.09
N ASN A 200 -11.40 0.73 19.07
CA ASN A 200 -12.45 -0.18 19.48
C ASN A 200 -12.50 -0.33 20.99
N ASN A 201 -13.69 -0.49 21.55
CA ASN A 201 -13.89 -0.83 22.96
C ASN A 201 -13.58 -2.32 23.28
N PHE A 202 -13.12 -3.11 22.31
CA PHE A 202 -12.89 -4.54 22.47
C PHE A 202 -11.41 -4.85 22.72
N THR A 203 -11.19 -5.73 23.69
CA THR A 203 -9.90 -6.26 24.12
C THR A 203 -9.21 -7.05 22.99
N CYS A 204 -8.06 -6.57 22.51
CA CYS A 204 -6.83 -7.25 22.02
C CYS A 204 -6.87 -8.63 21.31
N GLN A 205 -8.03 -9.21 20.98
CA GLN A 205 -8.11 -10.57 20.43
C GLN A 205 -7.80 -10.62 18.94
N ASP A 206 -8.11 -9.56 18.19
CA ASP A 206 -7.88 -9.48 16.76
C ASP A 206 -6.86 -8.37 16.45
N PRO A 207 -5.65 -8.69 15.96
CA PRO A 207 -4.66 -7.68 15.62
C PRO A 207 -5.07 -6.91 14.35
N ALA A 208 -4.84 -5.61 14.34
CA ALA A 208 -4.90 -4.83 13.11
C ALA A 208 -3.66 -5.10 12.25
N LEU A 209 -3.84 -5.34 10.96
CA LEU A 209 -2.73 -5.68 10.05
C LEU A 209 -2.52 -4.64 8.94
N ASP A 210 -3.56 -3.95 8.51
CA ASP A 210 -3.49 -2.94 7.46
C ASP A 210 -4.72 -2.02 7.53
N ALA A 211 -4.65 -0.87 6.88
CA ALA A 211 -5.78 0.01 6.68
C ALA A 211 -5.59 0.83 5.41
N ASP A 212 -6.68 1.32 4.84
CA ASP A 212 -6.64 2.17 3.66
C ASP A 212 -7.76 3.22 3.66
N TRP A 213 -7.50 4.34 2.98
CA TRP A 213 -8.48 5.39 2.75
C TRP A 213 -9.30 5.09 1.51
N SER A 214 -10.60 5.39 1.54
CA SER A 214 -11.34 5.48 0.29
C SER A 214 -10.81 6.65 -0.52
N SER A 215 -10.34 6.36 -1.74
CA SER A 215 -9.85 7.38 -2.67
C SER A 215 -10.96 8.36 -3.08
N CYS A 216 -12.21 7.90 -3.13
CA CYS A 216 -13.38 8.70 -3.50
C CYS A 216 -14.09 9.35 -2.30
N ASN A 217 -13.78 8.91 -1.07
CA ASN A 217 -14.35 9.47 0.16
C ASN A 217 -13.26 9.66 1.22
N PRO A 218 -12.70 10.88 1.37
CA PRO A 218 -11.58 11.14 2.29
C PRO A 218 -11.97 11.06 3.76
N THR A 219 -13.23 10.78 4.09
CA THR A 219 -13.67 10.56 5.47
C THR A 219 -13.82 9.08 5.80
N TYR A 220 -13.62 8.20 4.83
CA TYR A 220 -13.85 6.77 4.99
C TYR A 220 -12.55 5.97 5.05
N ILE A 221 -12.42 5.13 6.07
CA ILE A 221 -11.28 4.25 6.28
C ILE A 221 -11.79 2.82 6.46
N ALA A 222 -11.14 1.87 5.81
CA ALA A 222 -11.30 0.45 6.10
C ALA A 222 -10.05 -0.08 6.79
N THR A 223 -10.25 -0.79 7.90
CA THR A 223 -9.21 -1.39 8.72
C THR A 223 -9.34 -2.92 8.68
N ALA A 224 -8.25 -3.61 8.35
CA ALA A 224 -8.15 -5.06 8.48
C ALA A 224 -7.84 -5.43 9.94
N LEU A 225 -8.79 -6.11 10.60
CA LEU A 225 -8.71 -6.50 12.01
C LEU A 225 -9.08 -7.98 12.16
N GLY A 226 -8.11 -8.85 12.37
CA GLY A 226 -8.33 -10.31 12.35
C GLY A 226 -9.05 -10.74 11.07
N GLY A 227 -10.07 -11.59 11.15
CA GLY A 227 -10.88 -12.03 10.00
C GLY A 227 -11.95 -11.03 9.53
N ARG A 228 -11.84 -9.76 9.90
CA ARG A 228 -12.87 -8.73 9.68
C ARG A 228 -12.28 -7.48 9.05
N ILE A 229 -13.16 -6.73 8.41
CA ILE A 229 -12.89 -5.39 7.90
C ILE A 229 -13.80 -4.45 8.66
N GLN A 230 -13.20 -3.48 9.32
CA GLN A 230 -13.92 -2.47 10.07
C GLN A 230 -13.93 -1.16 9.33
N HIS A 231 -15.10 -0.55 9.28
CA HIS A 231 -15.36 0.65 8.50
C HIS A 231 -15.53 1.83 9.43
N TRP A 232 -14.82 2.91 9.13
CA TRP A 232 -14.82 4.13 9.89
C TRP A 232 -15.24 5.29 9.01
N ASN A 233 -16.09 6.15 9.56
CA ASN A 233 -16.44 7.42 8.96
C ASN A 233 -16.04 8.54 9.92
N LEU A 234 -15.13 9.40 9.48
CA LEU A 234 -14.59 10.46 10.32
C LEU A 234 -15.62 11.53 10.69
N ASN A 235 -16.75 11.59 9.99
CA ASN A 235 -17.86 12.46 10.35
C ASN A 235 -18.71 11.87 11.49
N SER A 236 -18.65 10.55 11.74
CA SER A 236 -19.35 9.92 12.85
C SER A 236 -18.43 9.82 14.08
N LEU A 237 -19.04 9.98 15.27
CA LEU A 237 -18.35 10.17 16.55
C LEU A 237 -17.51 8.95 16.96
N SER A 238 -16.24 8.89 16.54
CA SER A 238 -15.14 8.01 17.04
C SER A 238 -15.37 6.49 17.09
N LEU A 239 -16.57 6.04 16.75
CA LEU A 239 -17.01 4.66 16.74
C LEU A 239 -17.02 4.14 15.30
N PRO A 240 -16.80 2.84 15.10
CA PRO A 240 -16.91 2.23 13.78
C PRO A 240 -18.34 2.41 13.25
N GLU A 241 -18.45 2.71 11.96
CA GLU A 241 -19.73 2.80 11.27
C GLU A 241 -20.32 1.39 11.08
N ASN A 242 -19.48 0.42 10.69
CA ASN A 242 -19.89 -0.97 10.52
C ASN A 242 -18.68 -1.94 10.51
N THR A 243 -18.98 -3.23 10.44
CA THR A 243 -18.00 -4.30 10.29
C THR A 243 -18.46 -5.30 9.23
N THR A 244 -17.60 -5.58 8.25
CA THR A 244 -17.76 -6.66 7.27
C THR A 244 -16.94 -7.85 7.70
N THR A 245 -17.56 -9.02 7.83
CA THR A 245 -16.85 -10.27 8.10
C THR A 245 -16.43 -10.92 6.79
N VAL A 246 -15.16 -11.31 6.70
CA VAL A 246 -14.64 -12.07 5.56
C VAL A 246 -14.51 -13.52 6.01
N SER A 247 -14.85 -14.46 5.13
CA SER A 247 -14.75 -15.91 5.43
C SER A 247 -13.28 -16.36 5.43
N CYS A 248 -12.48 -15.89 6.39
CA CYS A 248 -11.07 -16.18 6.58
C CYS A 248 -10.68 -16.00 8.06
N GLU A 249 -9.51 -16.48 8.48
CA GLU A 249 -9.05 -16.21 9.86
C GLU A 249 -8.41 -14.83 9.99
N MET A 250 -7.63 -14.39 9.00
CA MET A 250 -6.99 -13.07 9.00
C MET A 250 -7.09 -12.37 7.65
N VAL A 251 -7.46 -11.10 7.69
CA VAL A 251 -7.34 -10.15 6.60
C VAL A 251 -5.97 -9.48 6.73
N ARG A 252 -5.09 -9.71 5.77
CA ARG A 252 -3.73 -9.18 5.74
C ARG A 252 -3.63 -7.79 5.13
N LYS A 253 -4.37 -7.53 4.06
CA LYS A 253 -4.36 -6.23 3.36
C LYS A 253 -5.75 -5.83 2.88
N VAL A 254 -5.99 -4.52 2.85
CA VAL A 254 -7.19 -3.91 2.26
C VAL A 254 -6.77 -2.75 1.37
N ARG A 255 -7.28 -2.69 0.14
CA ARG A 255 -7.00 -1.58 -0.79
C ARG A 255 -8.28 -1.13 -1.48
N PHE A 256 -8.61 0.14 -1.33
CA PHE A 256 -9.70 0.74 -2.10
C PHE A 256 -9.29 0.88 -3.55
N HIS A 257 -10.26 0.68 -4.43
CA HIS A 257 -10.09 1.02 -5.83
C HIS A 257 -9.96 2.55 -5.96
N PRO A 258 -9.00 3.08 -6.74
CA PRO A 258 -8.76 4.51 -6.81
C PRO A 258 -9.94 5.33 -7.36
N THR A 259 -10.67 4.78 -8.36
CA THR A 259 -11.78 5.47 -9.03
C THR A 259 -13.19 4.95 -8.70
N TYR A 260 -13.38 3.65 -8.48
CA TYR A 260 -14.70 3.08 -8.22
C TYR A 260 -15.05 3.17 -6.73
N GLU A 261 -16.04 4.00 -6.44
CA GLU A 261 -16.51 4.22 -5.08
C GLU A 261 -16.92 2.91 -4.41
N ASN A 262 -16.49 2.77 -3.15
CA ASN A 262 -16.79 1.62 -2.29
C ASN A 262 -16.26 0.29 -2.84
N LEU A 263 -15.47 0.22 -3.91
CA LEU A 263 -14.87 -1.03 -4.35
C LEU A 263 -13.54 -1.24 -3.62
N MET A 264 -13.30 -2.45 -3.09
CA MET A 264 -12.03 -2.77 -2.43
C MET A 264 -11.57 -4.20 -2.71
N ALA A 265 -10.25 -4.37 -2.78
CA ALA A 265 -9.58 -5.66 -2.78
C ALA A 265 -9.06 -5.98 -1.39
N VAL A 266 -9.11 -7.26 -1.06
CA VAL A 266 -8.79 -7.81 0.25
C VAL A 266 -7.87 -9.00 0.05
N LEU A 267 -6.73 -9.00 0.75
CA LEU A 267 -5.82 -10.13 0.84
C LEU A 267 -6.06 -10.84 2.17
N SER A 268 -6.36 -12.14 2.17
CA SER A 268 -6.69 -12.90 3.38
C SER A 268 -5.93 -14.23 3.48
N SER A 269 -5.80 -14.75 4.70
CA SER A 269 -5.14 -16.03 4.99
C SER A 269 -5.51 -16.59 6.38
N PRO A 270 -5.60 -17.92 6.55
CA PRO A 270 -5.93 -18.92 5.53
C PRO A 270 -7.38 -18.73 5.03
N GLY A 271 -7.68 -19.20 3.82
CA GLY A 271 -8.99 -19.06 3.17
C GLY A 271 -8.90 -18.60 1.70
N PRO A 272 -9.98 -18.03 1.12
CA PRO A 272 -9.86 -17.32 -0.15
C PRO A 272 -8.81 -16.23 0.03
N VAL A 273 -7.84 -16.17 -0.86
CA VAL A 273 -6.65 -15.33 -0.65
C VAL A 273 -6.87 -13.94 -1.22
N VAL A 274 -7.60 -13.83 -2.33
CA VAL A 274 -7.96 -12.54 -2.93
C VAL A 274 -9.47 -12.44 -2.97
N THR A 275 -10.02 -11.41 -2.35
CA THR A 275 -11.44 -11.11 -2.36
C THR A 275 -11.66 -9.68 -2.85
N VAL A 276 -12.56 -9.48 -3.81
CA VAL A 276 -13.05 -8.16 -4.20
C VAL A 276 -14.47 -8.02 -3.72
N LEU A 277 -14.77 -6.94 -3.01
CA LEU A 277 -16.08 -6.65 -2.45
C LEU A 277 -16.42 -5.17 -2.56
N ARG A 278 -17.71 -4.85 -2.48
CA ARG A 278 -18.14 -3.47 -2.23
C ARG A 278 -18.19 -3.22 -0.73
N SER A 279 -17.72 -2.07 -0.28
CA SER A 279 -17.83 -1.63 1.10
C SER A 279 -19.29 -1.63 1.49
N MET A 280 -19.60 -2.24 2.63
CA MET A 280 -20.97 -2.42 3.11
C MET A 280 -21.86 -3.27 2.19
N GLY A 281 -21.30 -3.91 1.15
CA GLY A 281 -22.02 -4.63 0.12
C GLY A 281 -21.61 -6.11 0.03
N PRO A 282 -22.18 -6.85 -0.95
CA PRO A 282 -21.86 -8.26 -1.12
C PRO A 282 -20.43 -8.46 -1.64
N VAL A 283 -19.88 -9.62 -1.33
CA VAL A 283 -18.63 -10.11 -1.94
C VAL A 283 -18.87 -10.36 -3.43
N MET A 284 -18.03 -9.75 -4.28
CA MET A 284 -18.18 -9.77 -5.73
C MET A 284 -17.39 -10.92 -6.35
N VAL A 285 -16.14 -11.10 -5.93
CA VAL A 285 -15.20 -12.10 -6.47
C VAL A 285 -14.34 -12.64 -5.35
N THR A 286 -14.12 -13.96 -5.33
CA THR A 286 -13.14 -14.63 -4.48
C THR A 286 -12.29 -15.57 -5.32
N ASP A 287 -10.98 -15.58 -5.07
CA ASP A 287 -10.05 -16.51 -5.69
C ASP A 287 -9.07 -17.05 -4.64
N SER A 288 -8.72 -18.32 -4.77
CA SER A 288 -7.78 -19.00 -3.88
C SER A 288 -6.43 -19.09 -4.57
N LEU A 289 -5.50 -18.27 -4.08
CA LEU A 289 -4.19 -18.10 -4.66
C LEU A 289 -3.11 -18.47 -3.65
N MET A 290 -2.44 -19.61 -3.82
CA MET A 290 -1.40 -20.06 -2.89
C MET A 290 -0.23 -19.07 -2.85
N ALA A 291 0.24 -18.68 -1.65
CA ALA A 291 1.41 -17.80 -1.48
C ALA A 291 1.28 -16.40 -2.10
N ALA A 292 0.12 -15.76 -1.97
CA ALA A 292 -0.02 -14.35 -2.31
C ALA A 292 0.59 -13.44 -1.22
N ASN A 293 1.42 -12.48 -1.65
CA ASN A 293 2.19 -11.63 -0.74
C ASN A 293 1.66 -10.20 -0.68
N ASP A 294 1.19 -9.66 -1.80
CA ASP A 294 0.71 -8.29 -1.89
C ASP A 294 -0.28 -8.10 -3.04
N LEU A 295 -1.02 -7.00 -3.03
CA LEU A 295 -1.95 -6.61 -4.09
C LEU A 295 -1.96 -5.10 -4.31
N SER A 296 -2.29 -4.67 -5.52
CA SER A 296 -2.39 -3.26 -5.88
C SER A 296 -3.31 -3.05 -7.08
N TRP A 297 -4.10 -1.97 -7.03
CA TRP A 297 -4.95 -1.53 -8.13
C TRP A 297 -4.18 -0.66 -9.11
N HIS A 298 -4.41 -0.85 -10.40
CA HIS A 298 -4.04 0.16 -11.37
C HIS A 298 -4.80 1.46 -11.09
N PHE A 299 -4.16 2.61 -11.30
CA PHE A 299 -4.73 3.93 -11.02
C PHE A 299 -6.12 4.16 -11.63
N SER A 300 -6.27 3.96 -12.94
CA SER A 300 -7.54 4.23 -13.64
C SER A 300 -8.26 3.01 -14.22
N LEU A 301 -7.53 1.93 -14.50
CA LEU A 301 -8.08 0.72 -15.13
C LEU A 301 -8.68 -0.20 -14.06
N PRO A 302 -9.73 -0.98 -14.38
CA PRO A 302 -10.29 -1.99 -13.48
C PRO A 302 -9.38 -3.23 -13.42
N LEU A 303 -8.10 -3.03 -13.13
CA LEU A 303 -7.04 -4.03 -13.17
C LEU A 303 -6.44 -4.18 -11.78
N LEU A 304 -6.49 -5.39 -11.24
CA LEU A 304 -5.85 -5.77 -9.98
C LEU A 304 -4.59 -6.59 -10.28
N ALA A 305 -3.44 -6.16 -9.77
CA ALA A 305 -2.24 -6.98 -9.72
C ALA A 305 -2.10 -7.63 -8.34
N VAL A 306 -1.71 -8.90 -8.31
CA VAL A 306 -1.41 -9.64 -7.08
C VAL A 306 -0.05 -10.32 -7.23
N ALA A 307 0.83 -10.09 -6.26
CA ALA A 307 2.11 -10.77 -6.14
C ALA A 307 1.87 -12.20 -5.65
N ASN A 308 2.35 -13.17 -6.40
CA ASN A 308 2.16 -14.59 -6.15
C ASN A 308 3.47 -15.34 -6.32
N ASP A 309 4.14 -15.64 -5.20
CA ASP A 309 5.44 -16.31 -5.19
C ASP A 309 6.42 -15.62 -6.17
N ARG A 310 6.66 -16.19 -7.36
CA ARG A 310 7.58 -15.66 -8.39
C ARG A 310 6.89 -14.98 -9.58
N SER A 311 5.59 -14.73 -9.46
CA SER A 311 4.77 -14.19 -10.56
C SER A 311 3.87 -13.05 -10.11
N VAL A 312 3.63 -12.10 -11.02
CA VAL A 312 2.55 -11.13 -10.89
C VAL A 312 1.37 -11.63 -11.69
N ARG A 313 0.23 -11.80 -11.02
CA ARG A 313 -1.01 -12.21 -11.64
C ARG A 313 -1.96 -11.03 -11.73
N PHE A 314 -2.72 -10.98 -12.82
CA PHE A 314 -3.63 -9.87 -13.10
C PHE A 314 -5.08 -10.35 -13.22
N TRP A 315 -6.00 -9.61 -12.60
CA TRP A 315 -7.44 -9.76 -12.74
C TRP A 315 -8.02 -8.48 -13.34
N LYS A 316 -8.82 -8.64 -14.39
CA LYS A 316 -9.66 -7.57 -14.92
C LYS A 316 -11.00 -7.67 -14.20
N LEU A 317 -11.53 -6.57 -13.69
CA LEU A 317 -12.90 -6.52 -13.20
C LEU A 317 -13.82 -6.02 -14.31
N LEU A 318 -14.86 -6.79 -14.59
CA LEU A 318 -15.97 -6.34 -15.43
C LEU A 318 -16.97 -5.62 -14.53
N LEU A 319 -16.72 -4.34 -14.28
CA LEU A 319 -17.62 -3.49 -13.53
C LEU A 319 -18.78 -3.11 -14.45
N LYS A 320 -19.95 -3.70 -14.19
CA LYS A 320 -21.23 -3.30 -14.79
C LYS A 320 -21.83 -2.13 -14.04
#